data_AF-A0A1I1G9I4-F1
#
_entry.id   AF-A0A1I1G9I4-F1
#
_cell.length_a   1.000
_cell.length_b   1.000
_cell.length_c   1.000
_cell.angle_alpha   90.00
_cell.angle_beta   90.00
_cell.angle_gamma   90.00
#
_symmetry.space_group_name_H-M   'P 1'
#
loop_
_entity.id
_entity.type
_entity.pdbx_description
1 polymer ?
#
loop_
_entity_poly.entity_id
_entity_poly.type
_entity_poly.pdbx_seq_one_letter_code
_entity_poly.pdbx_strand_id
1 'polypeptide(L)'
;MITFNDIKYDPGFRTINGTLEHQLEDCNLSIIDDGITFGDKIIELVKEYGNFYIDRIEQGSGDRLRFYFEPLINPTKYWSEFDQNAVSIGRIVNSDCRNSINDYTIESAYLLNDGCYYNQSKKKIADSIEELFDYFMKVEYDYHAPISPKTYERLKNGGWYEGRKVDISNLIGECEEAGITLTDKQKAFFEEFSGIICKAHDGQEVEIFSKLSHGICQVSADSDEYEEKWMYDNYDKNSIWVGMCYTGEGRIWLTGDGQLLLFAITGVLKDDAWVSPIGRTIMNGFNVLLS
;
A
#
# COMPACT_ATOMS: atom_id res chain seq x y z
N MET A 1 20.54 -14.43 -7.49
CA MET A 1 19.21 -14.60 -8.06
C MET A 1 18.32 -15.09 -6.96
N ILE A 2 17.20 -14.43 -6.78
CA ILE A 2 16.14 -14.82 -5.85
C ILE A 2 15.32 -15.93 -6.51
N THR A 3 15.10 -17.03 -5.80
CA THR A 3 14.28 -18.16 -6.27
C THR A 3 12.84 -18.01 -5.81
N PHE A 4 11.93 -18.78 -6.43
CA PHE A 4 10.54 -18.81 -5.95
C PHE A 4 10.42 -19.32 -4.51
N ASN A 5 11.30 -20.23 -4.07
CA ASN A 5 11.31 -20.68 -2.67
C ASN A 5 11.63 -19.52 -1.73
N ASP A 6 12.57 -18.65 -2.08
CA ASP A 6 12.89 -17.46 -1.28
C ASP A 6 11.67 -16.54 -1.17
N ILE A 7 10.93 -16.34 -2.27
CA ILE A 7 9.70 -15.54 -2.30
C ILE A 7 8.59 -16.18 -1.46
N LYS A 8 8.37 -17.49 -1.60
CA LYS A 8 7.28 -18.21 -0.95
C LYS A 8 7.35 -18.17 0.58
N TYR A 9 8.56 -18.03 1.14
CA TYR A 9 8.77 -17.91 2.58
C TYR A 9 8.85 -16.45 3.06
N ASP A 10 8.70 -15.48 2.16
CA ASP A 10 8.65 -14.07 2.53
C ASP A 10 7.38 -13.76 3.36
N PRO A 11 7.47 -13.00 4.47
CA PRO A 11 6.31 -12.62 5.29
C PRO A 11 5.20 -11.89 4.52
N GLY A 12 5.53 -11.20 3.44
CA GLY A 12 4.61 -10.50 2.56
C GLY A 12 3.93 -11.38 1.49
N PHE A 13 4.35 -12.64 1.34
CA PHE A 13 3.81 -13.56 0.34
C PHE A 13 2.38 -13.97 0.65
N ARG A 14 1.52 -13.93 -0.36
CA ARG A 14 0.13 -14.37 -0.28
C ARG A 14 -0.30 -15.01 -1.61
N THR A 15 -0.98 -16.14 -1.54
CA THR A 15 -1.65 -16.73 -2.70
C THR A 15 -2.93 -15.95 -3.01
N ILE A 16 -3.25 -15.79 -4.29
CA ILE A 16 -4.49 -15.13 -4.71
C ILE A 16 -5.63 -16.15 -4.69
N ASN A 17 -6.83 -15.72 -4.28
CA ASN A 17 -8.01 -16.59 -4.19
C ASN A 17 -8.31 -17.27 -5.53
N GLY A 18 -8.58 -18.58 -5.48
CA GLY A 18 -8.86 -19.43 -6.64
C GLY A 18 -8.09 -20.75 -6.53
N THR A 19 -8.62 -21.83 -7.12
CA THR A 19 -7.86 -23.08 -7.23
C THR A 19 -6.86 -22.95 -8.39
N LEU A 20 -5.73 -23.66 -8.30
CA LEU A 20 -4.78 -23.75 -9.41
C LEU A 20 -5.46 -24.24 -10.70
N GLU A 21 -6.43 -25.16 -10.57
CA GLU A 21 -7.26 -25.64 -11.68
C GLU A 21 -8.02 -24.50 -12.37
N HIS A 22 -8.69 -23.64 -11.60
CA HIS A 22 -9.40 -22.47 -12.14
C HIS A 22 -8.45 -21.47 -12.80
N GLN A 23 -7.29 -21.21 -12.18
CA GLN A 23 -6.26 -20.34 -12.77
C GLN A 23 -5.75 -20.87 -14.12
N LEU A 24 -5.61 -22.20 -14.25
CA LEU A 24 -5.24 -22.84 -15.51
C LEU A 24 -6.36 -22.81 -16.54
N GLU A 25 -7.62 -22.96 -16.14
CA GLU A 25 -8.78 -22.81 -17.04
C GLU A 25 -8.84 -21.39 -17.64
N ASP A 26 -8.77 -20.36 -16.81
CA ASP A 26 -8.77 -18.95 -17.23
C ASP A 26 -7.58 -18.62 -18.16
N CYS A 27 -6.40 -19.15 -17.82
CA CYS A 27 -5.17 -19.00 -18.61
C CYS A 27 -5.33 -19.63 -20.00
N ASN A 28 -5.86 -20.85 -20.09
CA ASN A 28 -6.09 -21.53 -21.37
C ASN A 28 -7.09 -20.79 -22.26
N LEU A 29 -8.19 -20.29 -21.68
CA LEU A 29 -9.18 -19.49 -22.41
C LEU A 29 -8.54 -18.24 -23.00
N SER A 30 -7.79 -17.49 -22.19
CA SER A 30 -7.11 -16.26 -22.61
C SER A 30 -6.08 -16.51 -23.72
N ILE A 31 -5.32 -17.61 -23.63
CA ILE A 31 -4.36 -18.02 -24.68
C ILE A 31 -5.05 -18.24 -26.02
N ILE A 32 -6.21 -18.90 -26.01
CA ILE A 32 -6.99 -19.20 -27.23
C ILE A 32 -7.58 -17.91 -27.80
N ASP A 33 -8.22 -17.10 -26.94
CA ASP A 33 -8.91 -15.88 -27.35
C ASP A 33 -7.94 -14.82 -27.91
N ASP A 34 -6.77 -14.67 -27.30
CA ASP A 34 -5.73 -13.72 -27.72
C ASP A 34 -4.79 -14.28 -28.81
N GLY A 35 -4.96 -15.54 -29.22
CA GLY A 35 -4.14 -16.18 -30.25
C GLY A 35 -2.64 -16.26 -29.89
N ILE A 36 -2.33 -16.54 -28.62
CA ILE A 36 -0.95 -16.55 -28.11
C ILE A 36 -0.22 -17.82 -28.57
N THR A 37 0.85 -17.66 -29.35
CA THR A 37 1.58 -18.77 -29.98
C THR A 37 2.55 -19.51 -29.05
N PHE A 38 2.87 -18.94 -27.89
CA PHE A 38 3.76 -19.52 -26.89
C PHE A 38 3.04 -19.83 -25.57
N GLY A 39 1.74 -20.14 -25.65
CA GLY A 39 0.86 -20.44 -24.52
C GLY A 39 1.41 -21.48 -23.55
N ASP A 40 2.07 -22.52 -24.06
CA ASP A 40 2.66 -23.58 -23.24
C ASP A 40 3.64 -23.05 -22.19
N LYS A 41 4.46 -22.03 -22.53
CA LYS A 41 5.40 -21.41 -21.57
C LYS A 41 4.65 -20.75 -20.41
N ILE A 42 3.52 -20.11 -20.70
CA ILE A 42 2.71 -19.42 -19.70
C ILE A 42 2.00 -20.45 -18.81
N ILE A 43 1.48 -21.53 -19.40
CA ILE A 43 0.87 -22.62 -18.66
C ILE A 43 1.85 -23.27 -17.68
N GLU A 44 3.11 -23.49 -18.08
CA GLU A 44 4.13 -24.02 -17.17
C GLU A 44 4.42 -23.07 -16.01
N LEU A 45 4.51 -21.76 -16.26
CA LEU A 45 4.66 -20.75 -15.20
C LEU A 45 3.49 -20.80 -14.20
N VAL A 46 2.25 -20.88 -14.68
CA VAL A 46 1.06 -20.95 -13.80
C VAL A 46 1.04 -22.27 -13.02
N LYS A 47 1.40 -23.41 -13.64
CA LYS A 47 1.50 -24.70 -12.93
C LYS A 47 2.53 -24.67 -11.81
N GLU A 48 3.66 -24.02 -12.03
CA GLU A 48 4.76 -24.00 -11.07
C GLU A 48 4.52 -23.03 -9.92
N TYR A 49 4.02 -21.83 -10.21
CA TYR A 49 3.96 -20.74 -9.24
C TYR A 49 2.54 -20.38 -8.78
N GLY A 50 1.52 -20.69 -9.59
CA GLY A 50 0.17 -20.17 -9.42
C GLY A 50 0.13 -18.64 -9.46
N ASN A 51 -1.02 -18.07 -9.08
CA ASN A 51 -1.13 -16.62 -8.89
C ASN A 51 -0.82 -16.24 -7.44
N PHE A 52 0.03 -15.23 -7.26
CA PHE A 52 0.42 -14.75 -5.94
C PHE A 52 0.69 -13.25 -5.96
N TYR A 53 0.79 -12.66 -4.78
CA TYR A 53 1.42 -11.37 -4.60
C TYR A 53 2.36 -11.38 -3.41
N ILE A 54 3.27 -10.42 -3.40
CA ILE A 54 4.17 -10.14 -2.30
C ILE A 54 4.12 -8.65 -1.99
N ASP A 55 3.83 -8.33 -0.73
CA ASP A 55 3.99 -6.98 -0.20
C ASP A 55 5.38 -6.80 0.39
N ARG A 56 6.02 -5.66 0.10
CA ARG A 56 7.25 -5.25 0.77
C ARG A 56 7.24 -3.76 1.06
N ILE A 57 8.08 -3.34 1.99
CA ILE A 57 8.30 -1.94 2.33
C ILE A 57 9.66 -1.55 1.77
N GLU A 58 9.69 -0.49 0.96
CA GLU A 58 10.92 0.08 0.43
C GLU A 58 11.71 0.76 1.55
N GLN A 59 12.99 0.42 1.72
CA GLN A 59 13.80 1.00 2.80
C GLN A 59 14.09 2.48 2.58
N GLY A 60 14.26 2.89 1.31
CA GLY A 60 14.56 4.28 0.96
C GLY A 60 13.34 5.21 1.02
N SER A 61 12.24 4.83 0.38
CA SER A 61 11.03 5.67 0.26
C SER A 61 10.02 5.45 1.39
N GLY A 62 10.04 4.28 2.03
CA GLY A 62 8.99 3.85 2.96
C GLY A 62 7.68 3.44 2.27
N ASP A 63 7.65 3.41 0.93
CA ASP A 63 6.48 3.00 0.15
C ASP A 63 6.22 1.50 0.35
N ARG A 64 4.95 1.11 0.46
CA ARG A 64 4.58 -0.30 0.34
C ARG A 64 4.35 -0.64 -1.12
N LEU A 65 5.20 -1.49 -1.66
CA LEU A 65 5.00 -2.02 -2.99
C LEU A 65 4.39 -3.41 -2.91
N ARG A 66 3.47 -3.67 -3.83
CA ARG A 66 2.97 -5.01 -4.08
C ARG A 66 3.34 -5.44 -5.48
N PHE A 67 4.09 -6.53 -5.54
CA PHE A 67 4.29 -7.26 -6.78
C PHE A 67 3.20 -8.32 -6.90
N TYR A 68 2.44 -8.23 -7.98
CA TYR A 68 1.48 -9.24 -8.42
C TYR A 68 2.12 -10.11 -9.49
N PHE A 69 2.14 -11.42 -9.27
CA PHE A 69 2.38 -12.41 -10.30
C PHE A 69 1.04 -13.05 -10.67
N GLU A 70 0.49 -12.58 -11.79
CA GLU A 70 -0.84 -12.93 -12.28
C GLU A 70 -0.79 -12.98 -13.81
N PRO A 71 -0.23 -14.05 -14.41
CA PRO A 71 -0.18 -14.17 -15.86
C PRO A 71 -1.58 -14.01 -16.47
N LEU A 72 -1.68 -13.21 -17.55
CA LEU A 72 -2.90 -12.93 -18.31
C LEU A 72 -4.02 -12.17 -17.57
N ILE A 73 -3.78 -11.66 -16.35
CA ILE A 73 -4.77 -10.84 -15.63
C ILE A 73 -5.13 -9.54 -16.36
N ASN A 74 -4.18 -8.99 -17.12
CA ASN A 74 -4.35 -7.78 -17.91
C ASN A 74 -4.36 -8.12 -19.40
N PRO A 75 -5.07 -7.34 -20.24
CA PRO A 75 -5.13 -7.59 -21.67
C PRO A 75 -3.76 -7.71 -22.32
N THR A 76 -3.60 -8.74 -23.15
CA THR A 76 -2.45 -8.92 -24.03
C THR A 76 -2.34 -7.73 -24.98
N LYS A 77 -1.12 -7.26 -25.23
CA LYS A 77 -0.87 -6.10 -26.09
C LYS A 77 -0.03 -6.52 -27.29
N TYR A 78 -0.51 -6.26 -28.50
CA TYR A 78 0.34 -6.40 -29.68
C TYR A 78 1.39 -5.28 -29.72
N TRP A 79 2.68 -5.66 -29.77
CA TRP A 79 3.80 -4.73 -29.87
C TRP A 79 4.42 -4.79 -31.27
N SER A 80 4.17 -3.76 -32.08
CA SER A 80 4.57 -3.73 -33.49
C SER A 80 6.09 -3.76 -33.70
N GLU A 81 6.88 -3.29 -32.74
CA GLU A 81 8.35 -3.34 -32.80
C GLU A 81 8.90 -4.78 -32.73
N PHE A 82 8.13 -5.70 -32.16
CA PHE A 82 8.48 -7.11 -32.03
C PHE A 82 7.59 -8.03 -32.87
N ASP A 83 6.63 -7.46 -33.62
CA ASP A 83 5.65 -8.16 -34.45
C ASP A 83 4.96 -9.33 -33.73
N GLN A 84 4.56 -9.11 -32.47
CA GLN A 84 3.94 -10.16 -31.66
C GLN A 84 3.11 -9.61 -30.51
N ASN A 85 2.33 -10.51 -29.91
CA ASN A 85 1.62 -10.27 -28.66
C ASN A 85 2.56 -10.35 -27.46
N ALA A 86 2.53 -9.31 -26.64
CA ALA A 86 3.20 -9.23 -25.34
C ALA A 86 2.22 -9.61 -24.23
N VAL A 87 2.53 -10.69 -23.54
CA VAL A 87 1.63 -11.29 -22.53
C VAL A 87 1.94 -10.71 -21.17
N SER A 88 0.95 -10.11 -20.51
CA SER A 88 1.10 -9.62 -19.14
C SER A 88 1.42 -10.77 -18.19
N ILE A 89 2.49 -10.65 -17.42
CA ILE A 89 2.91 -11.65 -16.41
C ILE A 89 2.65 -11.16 -15.00
N GLY A 90 2.84 -9.86 -14.77
CA GLY A 90 2.73 -9.30 -13.44
C GLY A 90 2.89 -7.79 -13.45
N ARG A 91 2.74 -7.20 -12.27
CA ARG A 91 2.84 -5.74 -12.09
C ARG A 91 3.30 -5.40 -10.69
N ILE A 92 3.95 -4.25 -10.58
CA ILE A 92 4.24 -3.58 -9.32
C ILE A 92 3.29 -2.40 -9.19
N VAL A 93 2.64 -2.31 -8.04
CA VAL A 93 1.81 -1.18 -7.63
C VAL A 93 2.32 -0.64 -6.30
N ASN A 94 2.07 0.64 -6.03
CA ASN A 94 2.12 1.14 -4.66
C ASN A 94 0.79 0.78 -3.98
N SER A 95 0.84 -0.09 -2.98
CA SER A 95 -0.32 -0.60 -2.23
C SER A 95 -1.08 0.48 -1.46
N ASP A 96 -0.42 1.60 -1.17
CA ASP A 96 -1.00 2.70 -0.42
C ASP A 96 -1.80 3.64 -1.35
N CYS A 97 -1.67 3.51 -2.67
CA CYS A 97 -2.39 4.30 -3.67
C CYS A 97 -3.75 3.65 -4.01
N ARG A 98 -4.77 3.85 -3.18
CA ARG A 98 -6.01 3.04 -3.21
C ARG A 98 -7.11 3.44 -4.22
N ASN A 99 -6.90 4.43 -5.10
CA ASN A 99 -7.99 5.03 -5.88
C ASN A 99 -8.03 4.66 -7.37
N SER A 100 -8.77 3.59 -7.70
CA SER A 100 -9.12 3.11 -9.06
C SER A 100 -8.24 2.01 -9.66
N ILE A 101 -8.94 1.09 -10.32
CA ILE A 101 -8.53 -0.25 -10.74
C ILE A 101 -7.42 -0.27 -11.82
N ASN A 102 -7.00 0.88 -12.38
CA ASN A 102 -6.13 0.90 -13.57
C ASN A 102 -4.95 1.91 -13.57
N ASP A 103 -4.80 2.81 -12.59
CA ASP A 103 -3.89 3.98 -12.73
C ASP A 103 -2.63 4.00 -11.82
N TYR A 104 -2.33 2.97 -11.04
CA TYR A 104 -1.12 2.93 -10.17
C TYR A 104 -0.16 1.80 -10.45
N THR A 105 -0.25 1.18 -11.63
CA THR A 105 0.82 0.28 -12.05
C THR A 105 2.08 1.10 -12.31
N ILE A 106 3.06 0.95 -11.42
CA ILE A 106 4.36 1.59 -11.53
C ILE A 106 5.14 0.93 -12.67
N GLU A 107 5.16 -0.40 -12.66
CA GLU A 107 5.83 -1.20 -13.69
C GLU A 107 5.05 -2.48 -13.95
N SER A 108 4.90 -2.85 -15.22
CA SER A 108 4.32 -4.13 -15.66
C SER A 108 5.42 -4.99 -16.25
N ALA A 109 5.37 -6.31 -16.05
CA ALA A 109 6.19 -7.26 -16.78
C ALA A 109 5.37 -7.96 -17.86
N TYR A 110 5.96 -8.07 -19.03
CA TYR A 110 5.43 -8.78 -20.19
C TYR A 110 6.41 -9.86 -20.64
N LEU A 111 5.90 -11.05 -20.96
CA LEU A 111 6.66 -12.13 -21.60
C LEU A 111 6.47 -12.06 -23.11
N LEU A 112 7.57 -12.20 -23.85
CA LEU A 112 7.57 -12.38 -25.30
C LEU A 112 7.94 -13.81 -25.68
N ASN A 113 7.76 -14.16 -26.96
CA ASN A 113 8.04 -15.49 -27.49
C ASN A 113 9.52 -15.89 -27.38
N ASP A 114 10.43 -14.91 -27.31
CA ASP A 114 11.87 -15.14 -27.06
C ASP A 114 12.14 -15.72 -25.66
N GLY A 115 11.15 -15.74 -24.76
CA GLY A 115 11.28 -16.21 -23.39
C GLY A 115 11.80 -15.16 -22.41
N CYS A 116 12.04 -13.94 -22.87
CA CYS A 116 12.53 -12.83 -22.06
C CYS A 116 11.38 -11.95 -21.56
N TYR A 117 11.66 -11.19 -20.51
CA TYR A 117 10.70 -10.30 -19.87
C TYR A 117 11.03 -8.84 -20.15
N TYR A 118 10.00 -8.07 -20.46
CA TYR A 118 10.08 -6.67 -20.84
C TYR A 118 9.10 -5.84 -20.02
N ASN A 119 9.44 -4.58 -19.77
CA ASN A 119 8.51 -3.67 -19.11
C ASN A 119 7.60 -2.93 -20.10
N GLN A 120 6.65 -2.13 -19.60
CA GLN A 120 5.72 -1.35 -20.44
C GLN A 120 6.41 -0.35 -21.37
N SER A 121 7.66 0.02 -21.09
CA SER A 121 8.50 0.86 -21.96
C SER A 121 9.26 0.04 -23.00
N LYS A 122 8.93 -1.25 -23.16
CA LYS A 122 9.56 -2.19 -24.11
C LYS A 122 11.06 -2.42 -23.84
N LYS A 123 11.53 -2.10 -22.63
CA LYS A 123 12.89 -2.39 -22.19
C LYS A 123 12.94 -3.81 -21.63
N LYS A 124 13.90 -4.63 -22.06
CA LYS A 124 14.15 -5.93 -21.46
C LYS A 124 14.61 -5.77 -20.01
N ILE A 125 13.97 -6.46 -19.09
CA ILE A 125 14.23 -6.39 -17.64
C ILE A 125 14.76 -7.71 -17.06
N ALA A 126 14.52 -8.85 -17.71
CA ALA A 126 15.04 -10.15 -17.29
C ALA A 126 15.11 -11.16 -18.45
N ASP A 127 16.07 -12.08 -18.38
CA ASP A 127 16.22 -13.20 -19.33
C ASP A 127 15.56 -14.50 -18.83
N SER A 128 15.19 -14.57 -17.54
CA SER A 128 14.47 -15.71 -16.93
C SER A 128 13.47 -15.26 -15.86
N ILE A 129 12.64 -16.19 -15.37
CA ILE A 129 11.68 -15.91 -14.30
C ILE A 129 12.36 -15.59 -12.97
N GLU A 130 13.47 -16.27 -12.64
CA GLU A 130 14.26 -15.99 -11.44
C GLU A 130 14.93 -14.63 -11.53
N GLU A 131 15.38 -14.21 -12.71
CA GLU A 131 15.88 -12.85 -12.92
C GLU A 131 14.75 -11.81 -12.82
N LEU A 132 13.54 -12.13 -13.28
CA LEU A 132 12.39 -11.24 -13.10
C LEU A 132 12.05 -11.07 -11.62
N PHE A 133 12.03 -12.17 -10.87
CA PHE A 133 11.85 -12.17 -9.42
C PHE A 133 12.97 -11.39 -8.73
N ASP A 134 14.23 -11.59 -9.10
CA ASP A 134 15.37 -10.85 -8.56
C ASP A 134 15.27 -9.35 -8.86
N TYR A 135 14.90 -8.99 -10.10
CA TYR A 135 14.66 -7.62 -10.53
C TYR A 135 13.57 -6.99 -9.68
N PHE A 136 12.39 -7.60 -9.64
CA PHE A 136 11.26 -7.06 -8.91
C PHE A 136 11.48 -7.02 -7.42
N MET A 137 12.26 -7.93 -6.83
CA MET A 137 12.59 -7.93 -5.41
C MET A 137 13.69 -6.92 -5.01
N LYS A 138 14.39 -6.30 -5.96
CA LYS A 138 15.48 -5.34 -5.69
C LYS A 138 15.27 -3.93 -6.22
N VAL A 139 14.48 -3.77 -7.28
CA VAL A 139 14.22 -2.46 -7.85
C VAL A 139 13.45 -1.62 -6.85
N GLU A 140 14.02 -0.50 -6.40
CA GLU A 140 13.31 0.45 -5.54
C GLU A 140 12.49 1.42 -6.38
N TYR A 141 11.28 1.74 -5.93
CA TYR A 141 10.49 2.80 -6.51
C TYR A 141 10.17 3.85 -5.44
N ASP A 142 10.26 5.11 -5.84
CA ASP A 142 9.80 6.27 -5.10
C ASP A 142 8.58 6.81 -5.86
N TYR A 143 7.45 6.12 -5.73
CA TYR A 143 6.23 6.46 -6.46
C TYR A 143 5.12 6.78 -5.48
N HIS A 144 4.77 8.06 -5.44
CA HIS A 144 3.68 8.55 -4.62
C HIS A 144 2.55 9.04 -5.52
N ALA A 145 1.32 8.61 -5.23
CA ALA A 145 0.16 9.19 -5.87
C ALA A 145 0.16 10.72 -5.64
N PRO A 146 -0.05 11.53 -6.70
CA PRO A 146 -0.26 12.96 -6.54
C PRO A 146 -1.36 13.21 -5.50
N ILE A 147 -1.17 14.21 -4.64
CA ILE A 147 -2.20 14.58 -3.68
C ILE A 147 -3.42 15.09 -4.45
N SER A 148 -4.54 14.38 -4.32
CA SER A 148 -5.77 14.69 -5.01
C SER A 148 -6.26 16.09 -4.61
N PRO A 149 -6.74 16.92 -5.56
CA PRO A 149 -7.39 18.18 -5.24
C PRO A 149 -8.54 18.02 -4.24
N LYS A 150 -9.25 16.88 -4.29
CA LYS A 150 -10.32 16.55 -3.34
C LYS A 150 -9.82 16.43 -1.89
N THR A 151 -8.61 15.90 -1.70
CA THR A 151 -7.97 15.81 -0.38
C THR A 151 -7.81 17.21 0.21
N TYR A 152 -7.26 18.15 -0.56
CA TYR A 152 -7.13 19.55 -0.14
C TYR A 152 -8.49 20.21 0.11
N GLU A 153 -9.47 19.99 -0.76
CA GLU A 153 -10.82 20.53 -0.56
C GLU A 153 -11.46 20.03 0.73
N ARG A 154 -11.35 18.73 1.04
CA ARG A 154 -11.87 18.14 2.28
C ARG A 154 -11.19 18.71 3.51
N LEU A 155 -9.85 18.79 3.50
CA LEU A 155 -9.10 19.41 4.59
C LEU A 155 -9.51 20.86 4.82
N LYS A 156 -9.59 21.66 3.74
CA LYS A 156 -10.01 23.07 3.81
C LYS A 156 -11.44 23.22 4.32
N ASN A 157 -12.36 22.37 3.87
CA ASN A 157 -13.75 22.35 4.37
C ASN A 157 -13.82 21.98 5.85
N GLY A 158 -12.87 21.17 6.34
CA GLY A 158 -12.71 20.84 7.76
C GLY A 158 -11.98 21.90 8.59
N GLY A 159 -11.59 23.03 7.99
CA GLY A 159 -10.94 24.15 8.67
C GLY A 159 -9.41 24.18 8.58
N TRP A 160 -8.79 23.31 7.78
CA TRP A 160 -7.34 23.34 7.56
C TRP A 160 -6.92 24.47 6.61
N TYR A 161 -5.75 25.02 6.87
CA TYR A 161 -4.97 25.85 5.96
C TYR A 161 -3.50 25.60 6.23
N GLU A 162 -2.67 25.71 5.20
CA GLU A 162 -1.23 25.44 5.29
C GLU A 162 -0.56 26.34 6.33
N GLY A 163 0.25 25.73 7.21
CA GLY A 163 0.97 26.44 8.26
C GLY A 163 0.09 26.88 9.44
N ARG A 164 -1.08 26.27 9.62
CA ARG A 164 -1.90 26.41 10.83
C ARG A 164 -1.07 26.06 12.08
N LYS A 165 -1.29 26.82 13.16
CA LYS A 165 -0.63 26.62 14.46
C LYS A 165 -1.62 26.79 15.59
N VAL A 166 -2.27 25.71 15.98
CA VAL A 166 -3.09 25.68 17.19
C VAL A 166 -2.20 25.51 18.42
N ASP A 167 -2.67 26.04 19.55
CA ASP A 167 -2.00 25.84 20.84
C ASP A 167 -2.18 24.38 21.29
N ILE A 168 -1.06 23.68 21.46
CA ILE A 168 -0.99 22.29 21.91
C ILE A 168 -0.43 22.15 23.33
N SER A 169 -0.30 23.25 24.08
CA SER A 169 0.32 23.23 25.42
C SER A 169 -0.37 22.27 26.38
N ASN A 170 -1.71 22.21 26.34
CA ASN A 170 -2.49 21.27 27.15
C ASN A 170 -2.21 19.81 26.75
N LEU A 171 -2.16 19.53 25.44
CA LEU A 171 -1.84 18.19 24.92
C LEU A 171 -0.46 17.74 25.39
N ILE A 172 0.53 18.63 25.31
CA ILE A 172 1.89 18.33 25.78
C ILE A 172 1.87 17.99 27.27
N GLY A 173 1.16 18.76 28.09
CA GLY A 173 1.01 18.47 29.53
C GLY A 173 0.38 17.09 29.79
N GLU A 174 -0.71 16.76 29.08
CA GLU A 174 -1.36 15.44 29.18
C GLU A 174 -0.43 14.30 28.76
N CYS A 175 0.39 14.50 27.71
CA CYS A 175 1.38 13.51 27.28
C CYS A 175 2.47 13.30 28.34
N GLU A 176 3.00 14.39 28.90
CA GLU A 176 4.05 14.34 29.92
C GLU A 176 3.55 13.65 31.20
N GLU A 177 2.31 13.92 31.63
CA GLU A 177 1.66 13.22 32.75
C GLU A 177 1.49 11.71 32.47
N ALA A 178 1.29 11.34 31.21
CA ALA A 178 1.22 9.96 30.74
C ALA A 178 2.60 9.30 30.53
N GLY A 179 3.71 10.02 30.72
CA GLY A 179 5.06 9.51 30.44
C GLY A 179 5.42 9.45 28.95
N ILE A 180 4.65 10.10 28.08
CA ILE A 180 4.86 10.18 26.64
C ILE A 180 5.57 11.50 26.31
N THR A 181 6.72 11.43 25.63
CA THR A 181 7.42 12.62 25.15
C THR A 181 7.24 12.76 23.64
N LEU A 182 6.50 13.78 23.22
CA LEU A 182 6.29 14.06 21.80
C LEU A 182 7.57 14.59 21.13
N THR A 183 7.87 14.05 19.95
CA THR A 183 8.91 14.57 19.05
C THR A 183 8.50 15.89 18.42
N ASP A 184 9.46 16.62 17.84
CA ASP A 184 9.16 17.88 17.12
C ASP A 184 8.26 17.67 15.91
N LYS A 185 8.36 16.51 15.24
CA LYS A 185 7.49 16.15 14.11
C LYS A 185 6.06 15.89 14.55
N GLN A 186 5.87 15.19 15.66
CA GLN A 186 4.56 14.96 16.24
C GLN A 186 3.93 16.26 16.75
N LYS A 187 4.70 17.14 17.39
CA LYS A 187 4.24 18.48 17.79
C LYS A 187 3.78 19.29 16.58
N ALA A 188 4.59 19.36 15.52
CA ALA A 188 4.22 20.05 14.29
C ALA A 188 2.94 19.50 13.65
N PHE A 189 2.74 18.17 13.68
CA PHE A 189 1.50 17.55 13.24
C PHE A 189 0.29 18.05 14.04
N PHE A 190 0.35 18.02 15.37
CA PHE A 190 -0.76 18.48 16.19
C PHE A 190 -1.02 19.98 16.05
N GLU A 191 0.02 20.81 15.99
CA GLU A 191 -0.10 22.25 15.74
C GLU A 191 -0.88 22.55 14.45
N GLU A 192 -0.65 21.77 13.39
CA GLU A 192 -1.28 22.04 12.09
C GLU A 192 -2.65 21.36 11.95
N PHE A 193 -2.76 20.10 12.36
CA PHE A 193 -3.88 19.24 11.99
C PHE A 193 -4.91 19.00 13.11
N SER A 194 -4.64 19.38 14.35
CA SER A 194 -5.56 19.13 15.45
C SER A 194 -6.90 19.87 15.32
N GLY A 195 -7.99 19.16 15.60
CA GLY A 195 -9.35 19.72 15.59
C GLY A 195 -9.92 20.00 14.20
N ILE A 196 -9.29 19.48 13.13
CA ILE A 196 -9.91 19.43 11.80
C ILE A 196 -11.00 18.36 11.82
N ILE A 197 -12.19 18.72 11.34
CA ILE A 197 -13.32 17.78 11.24
C ILE A 197 -13.61 17.53 9.76
N CYS A 198 -13.37 16.32 9.30
CA CYS A 198 -13.70 15.91 7.93
C CYS A 198 -15.05 15.17 7.90
N LYS A 199 -15.76 15.21 6.76
CA LYS A 199 -16.92 14.36 6.52
C LYS A 199 -16.49 13.18 5.66
N ALA A 200 -16.93 11.98 6.02
CA ALA A 200 -16.74 10.78 5.20
C ALA A 200 -17.59 10.83 3.94
N HIS A 201 -17.32 9.86 3.05
CA HIS A 201 -17.97 9.71 1.76
C HIS A 201 -19.49 9.52 1.82
N ASP A 202 -20.00 8.97 2.92
CA ASP A 202 -21.43 8.75 3.18
C ASP A 202 -22.13 9.95 3.84
N GLY A 203 -21.40 11.06 4.04
CA GLY A 203 -21.91 12.27 4.65
C GLY A 203 -21.89 12.27 6.18
N GLN A 204 -21.45 11.18 6.83
CA GLN A 204 -21.23 11.19 8.27
C GLN A 204 -20.00 12.03 8.61
N GLU A 205 -20.05 12.76 9.73
CA GLU A 205 -18.87 13.40 10.30
C GLU A 205 -17.97 12.30 10.84
N VAL A 206 -16.96 11.93 10.05
CA VAL A 206 -15.91 11.03 10.52
C VAL A 206 -14.80 11.91 11.03
N GLU A 207 -14.69 11.95 12.36
CA GLU A 207 -13.62 12.64 13.05
C GLU A 207 -12.32 11.85 12.80
N ILE A 208 -11.67 12.13 11.67
CA ILE A 208 -10.43 11.41 11.28
C ILE A 208 -9.29 11.71 12.27
N PHE A 209 -9.43 12.77 13.07
CA PHE A 209 -8.54 13.12 14.17
C PHE A 209 -9.40 13.68 15.31
N SER A 210 -9.47 12.97 16.43
CA SER A 210 -10.22 13.41 17.60
C SER A 210 -9.78 14.81 18.00
N LYS A 211 -10.73 15.66 18.40
CA LYS A 211 -10.42 16.96 19.01
C LYS A 211 -9.35 16.79 20.08
N LEU A 212 -8.42 17.75 20.14
CA LEU A 212 -7.44 17.91 21.24
C LEU A 212 -8.04 17.71 22.63
N SER A 213 -9.33 18.05 22.81
CA SER A 213 -10.06 17.91 24.07
C SER A 213 -10.39 16.47 24.48
N HIS A 214 -10.16 15.49 23.61
CA HIS A 214 -10.28 14.05 23.93
C HIS A 214 -8.92 13.41 24.25
N GLY A 215 -7.88 14.25 24.39
CA GLY A 215 -6.48 13.84 24.55
C GLY A 215 -5.91 13.20 23.29
N ILE A 216 -4.59 12.96 23.29
CA ILE A 216 -4.14 11.67 22.74
C ILE A 216 -4.99 10.68 23.51
N CYS A 217 -5.94 10.02 22.85
CA CYS A 217 -6.56 8.88 23.47
C CYS A 217 -5.37 7.94 23.73
N GLN A 218 -4.88 7.94 24.97
CA GLN A 218 -4.35 6.73 25.54
C GLN A 218 -5.38 5.71 25.11
N VAL A 219 -4.98 4.85 24.16
CA VAL A 219 -5.06 3.41 24.34
C VAL A 219 -6.02 3.20 25.48
N SER A 220 -7.33 3.15 25.18
CA SER A 220 -8.29 2.89 26.25
C SER A 220 -7.78 1.62 26.95
N ALA A 221 -8.24 1.34 28.15
CA ALA A 221 -7.92 0.05 28.79
C ALA A 221 -8.28 -1.20 27.93
N ASP A 222 -8.85 -1.01 26.73
CA ASP A 222 -9.21 -1.98 25.70
C ASP A 222 -8.37 -1.90 24.41
N SER A 223 -7.36 -1.02 24.31
CA SER A 223 -6.37 -1.13 23.24
C SER A 223 -5.48 -2.30 23.57
N ASP A 224 -5.71 -3.42 22.89
CA ASP A 224 -4.94 -4.65 23.03
C ASP A 224 -3.44 -4.32 23.14
N GLU A 225 -2.81 -4.64 24.28
CA GLU A 225 -1.36 -4.53 24.50
C GLU A 225 -0.57 -5.12 23.32
N TYR A 226 -1.18 -6.05 22.59
CA TYR A 226 -0.69 -6.61 21.34
C TYR A 226 -0.45 -5.58 20.24
N GLU A 227 -1.39 -4.68 19.95
CA GLU A 227 -1.24 -3.69 18.87
C GLU A 227 -0.11 -2.73 19.18
N GLU A 228 -0.14 -2.11 20.35
CA GLU A 228 0.89 -1.17 20.77
C GLU A 228 2.28 -1.84 20.75
N LYS A 229 2.38 -3.04 21.32
CA LYS A 229 3.62 -3.81 21.28
C LYS A 229 4.08 -4.09 19.85
N TRP A 230 3.16 -4.48 18.97
CA TRP A 230 3.48 -4.77 17.58
C TRP A 230 3.96 -3.52 16.84
N MET A 231 3.31 -2.38 17.05
CA MET A 231 3.72 -1.09 16.47
C MET A 231 5.14 -0.72 16.90
N TYR A 232 5.45 -0.89 18.17
CA TYR A 232 6.78 -0.58 18.71
C TYR A 232 7.85 -1.57 18.25
N ASP A 233 7.51 -2.86 18.13
CA ASP A 233 8.43 -3.90 17.70
C ASP A 233 8.76 -3.80 16.19
N ASN A 234 7.84 -3.27 15.37
CA ASN A 234 7.96 -3.30 13.90
C ASN A 234 8.18 -1.93 13.24
N TYR A 235 7.81 -0.81 13.87
CA TYR A 235 7.91 0.53 13.28
C TYR A 235 8.70 1.51 14.14
N ASP A 236 8.07 2.06 15.18
CA ASP A 236 8.71 3.07 16.04
C ASP A 236 8.09 3.04 17.43
N LYS A 237 8.95 2.89 18.44
CA LYS A 237 8.59 2.93 19.87
C LYS A 237 8.01 4.27 20.33
N ASN A 238 8.18 5.34 19.55
CA ASN A 238 7.60 6.64 19.84
C ASN A 238 6.28 6.86 19.08
N SER A 239 5.76 5.85 18.39
CA SER A 239 4.49 5.96 17.68
C SER A 239 3.36 6.24 18.66
N ILE A 240 2.44 7.12 18.26
CA ILE A 240 1.28 7.49 19.06
C ILE A 240 0.01 7.33 18.24
N TRP A 241 -1.09 6.96 18.88
CA TRP A 241 -2.39 6.89 18.24
C TRP A 241 -2.97 8.31 18.11
N VAL A 242 -3.36 8.71 16.90
CA VAL A 242 -3.81 10.09 16.58
C VAL A 242 -5.24 10.20 16.05
N GLY A 243 -5.91 9.07 15.77
CA GLY A 243 -7.27 9.11 15.26
C GLY A 243 -7.79 7.77 14.78
N MET A 244 -9.05 7.76 14.32
CA MET A 244 -9.68 6.59 13.75
C MET A 244 -10.27 6.93 12.37
N CYS A 245 -10.40 5.92 11.52
CA CYS A 245 -11.14 6.03 10.26
C CYS A 245 -12.04 4.81 10.06
N TYR A 246 -12.85 4.82 8.98
CA TYR A 246 -13.78 3.74 8.63
C TYR A 246 -14.68 3.32 9.81
N THR A 247 -15.41 4.28 10.39
CA THR A 247 -16.36 4.03 11.51
C THR A 247 -15.74 3.34 12.73
N GLY A 248 -14.44 3.56 12.97
CA GLY A 248 -13.73 3.02 14.13
C GLY A 248 -13.03 1.68 13.88
N GLU A 249 -13.09 1.15 12.66
CA GLU A 249 -12.33 -0.05 12.29
C GLU A 249 -10.83 0.27 12.19
N GLY A 250 -10.46 1.34 11.48
CA GLY A 250 -9.05 1.70 11.27
C GLY A 250 -8.52 2.62 12.36
N ARG A 251 -7.36 2.31 12.94
CA ARG A 251 -6.62 3.18 13.89
C ARG A 251 -5.44 3.85 13.19
N ILE A 252 -5.32 5.16 13.32
CA ILE A 252 -4.27 5.96 12.69
C ILE A 252 -3.17 6.24 13.71
N TRP A 253 -1.97 5.76 13.46
CA TRP A 253 -0.78 6.02 14.27
C TRP A 253 0.12 7.06 13.60
N LEU A 254 0.87 7.80 14.41
CA LEU A 254 1.87 8.76 13.98
C LEU A 254 3.22 8.39 14.60
N THR A 255 4.18 8.04 13.77
CA THR A 255 5.56 7.77 14.19
C THR A 255 6.25 9.04 14.69
N GLY A 256 7.36 8.88 15.40
CA GLY A 256 8.20 9.98 15.88
C GLY A 256 8.86 10.81 14.78
N ASP A 257 8.97 10.29 13.55
CA ASP A 257 9.46 11.03 12.39
C ASP A 257 8.35 11.69 11.55
N GLY A 258 7.08 11.45 11.90
CA GLY A 258 5.92 12.10 11.31
C GLY A 258 5.25 11.34 10.17
N GLN A 259 5.46 10.02 10.08
CA GLN A 259 4.75 9.13 9.16
C GLN A 259 3.40 8.71 9.75
N LEU A 260 2.35 8.71 8.92
CA LEU A 260 1.06 8.14 9.31
C LEU A 260 1.02 6.65 8.98
N LEU A 261 0.63 5.83 9.95
CA LEU A 261 0.39 4.40 9.82
C LEU A 261 -1.08 4.11 10.07
N LEU A 262 -1.64 3.09 9.42
CA LEU A 262 -3.02 2.67 9.59
C LEU A 262 -3.08 1.19 10.01
N PHE A 263 -3.71 0.92 11.15
CA PHE A 263 -3.87 -0.40 11.77
C PHE A 263 -5.34 -0.89 11.70
N ALA A 264 -5.56 -2.20 11.56
CA ALA A 264 -6.85 -2.92 11.70
C ALA A 264 -8.00 -2.57 10.75
N ILE A 265 -7.79 -2.43 9.43
CA ILE A 265 -8.90 -2.27 8.47
C ILE A 265 -9.52 -3.61 8.02
N THR A 266 -9.91 -4.42 9.00
CA THR A 266 -10.41 -5.79 8.82
C THR A 266 -11.60 -5.86 7.85
N GLY A 267 -12.54 -4.91 7.92
CA GLY A 267 -13.69 -4.84 7.03
C GLY A 267 -13.36 -4.49 5.57
N VAL A 268 -12.29 -3.71 5.34
CA VAL A 268 -11.94 -3.20 4.01
C VAL A 268 -10.87 -4.04 3.31
N LEU A 269 -10.02 -4.76 4.05
CA LEU A 269 -8.95 -5.59 3.49
C LEU A 269 -9.05 -7.08 3.80
N LYS A 270 -9.98 -7.50 4.68
CA LYS A 270 -10.07 -8.90 5.16
C LYS A 270 -8.76 -9.43 5.73
N ASP A 271 -8.01 -8.58 6.42
CA ASP A 271 -6.73 -8.92 7.07
C ASP A 271 -6.69 -8.31 8.47
N ASP A 272 -6.74 -9.17 9.48
CA ASP A 272 -6.91 -8.83 10.90
C ASP A 272 -5.61 -8.32 11.56
N ALA A 273 -4.47 -8.49 10.91
CA ALA A 273 -3.17 -8.02 11.39
C ALA A 273 -2.59 -6.91 10.50
N TRP A 274 -3.43 -6.26 9.70
CA TRP A 274 -2.97 -5.29 8.71
C TRP A 274 -2.54 -3.97 9.35
N VAL A 275 -1.27 -3.64 9.14
CA VAL A 275 -0.71 -2.31 9.41
C VAL A 275 0.04 -1.85 8.19
N SER A 276 -0.26 -0.64 7.69
CA SER A 276 0.47 -0.07 6.56
C SER A 276 0.85 1.38 6.85
N PRO A 277 2.08 1.80 6.54
CA PRO A 277 2.33 3.21 6.32
C PRO A 277 1.40 3.68 5.21
N ILE A 278 0.68 4.78 5.42
CA ILE A 278 -0.24 5.33 4.41
C ILE A 278 0.41 6.48 3.66
N GLY A 279 1.73 6.41 3.51
CA GLY A 279 2.55 7.37 2.79
C GLY A 279 3.65 7.98 3.64
N ARG A 280 4.66 8.55 2.96
CA ARG A 280 5.88 9.11 3.56
C ARG A 280 5.69 10.43 4.29
N THR A 281 4.76 11.25 3.81
CA THR A 281 4.41 12.51 4.46
C THR A 281 3.00 12.43 5.03
N ILE A 282 2.74 13.28 6.00
CA ILE A 282 1.40 13.51 6.55
C ILE A 282 0.37 13.74 5.42
N MET A 283 0.72 14.53 4.39
CA MET A 283 -0.18 14.80 3.26
C MET A 283 -0.44 13.56 2.40
N ASN A 284 0.54 12.65 2.24
CA ASN A 284 0.30 11.37 1.58
C ASN A 284 -0.70 10.54 2.40
N GLY A 285 -0.56 10.47 3.72
CA GLY A 285 -1.53 9.83 4.61
C GLY A 285 -2.93 10.39 4.44
N PHE A 286 -3.07 11.72 4.44
CA PHE A 286 -4.34 12.36 4.15
C PHE A 286 -4.89 11.99 2.78
N ASN A 287 -4.04 11.89 1.76
CA ASN A 287 -4.47 11.49 0.44
C ASN A 287 -5.10 10.10 0.47
N VAL A 288 -4.49 9.14 1.17
CA VAL A 288 -5.06 7.78 1.31
C VAL A 288 -6.38 7.80 2.07
N LEU A 289 -6.46 8.57 3.16
CA LEU A 289 -7.64 8.60 4.04
C LEU A 289 -8.83 9.36 3.44
N LEU A 290 -8.58 10.37 2.60
CA LEU A 290 -9.58 11.33 2.14
C LEU A 290 -9.90 11.26 0.65
N SER A 291 -9.13 10.50 -0.14
CA SER A 291 -9.36 10.41 -1.59
C SER A 291 -10.63 9.66 -1.96
#